data_AF-A0A7S2V3F9-F1
#
_entry.id   AF-A0A7S2V3F9-F1
#
_cell.length_a   1.000
_cell.length_b   1.000
_cell.length_c   1.000
_cell.angle_alpha   90.00
_cell.angle_beta   90.00
_cell.angle_gamma   90.00
#
_symmetry.space_group_name_H-M   'P 1'
#
loop_
_entity.id
_entity.type
_entity.pdbx_description
1 polymer ?
#
loop_
_entity_poly.entity_id
_entity_poly.type
_entity_poly.pdbx_seq_one_letter_code
_entity_poly.pdbx_strand_id
1 'polypeptide(L)'
;GDLVQERVEGLRSALGWSTFELGEVVALYPQLLLDPPESVVLPVFRFLNNSLSLSAHQVWLMICSYPGLVSKETLGSMSPAADMLTSRLNISTPQLQKVVMDFPRVLCQPPAAFLEPA
;
A
#
# COMPACT_ATOMS: atom_id res chain seq x y z
N GLY A 1 -17.94 -20.86 -10.77
CA GLY A 1 -17.90 -19.45 -11.15
C GLY A 1 -16.55 -19.15 -11.76
N ASP A 2 -16.45 -18.12 -12.58
CA ASP A 2 -15.14 -17.63 -13.06
C ASP A 2 -14.36 -17.07 -11.86
N LEU A 3 -13.30 -17.77 -11.44
CA LEU A 3 -12.47 -17.42 -10.27
C LEU A 3 -11.93 -15.98 -10.37
N VAL A 4 -11.67 -15.51 -11.59
CA VAL A 4 -11.19 -14.14 -11.83
C VAL A 4 -12.28 -13.13 -11.49
N GLN A 5 -13.53 -13.38 -11.88
CA GLN A 5 -14.66 -12.51 -11.56
C GLN A 5 -14.93 -12.45 -10.05
N GLU A 6 -14.86 -13.59 -9.36
CA GLU A 6 -15.01 -13.64 -7.90
C GLU A 6 -13.92 -12.83 -7.18
N ARG A 7 -12.67 -12.95 -7.63
CA ARG A 7 -11.55 -12.15 -7.10
C ARG A 7 -11.70 -10.66 -7.38
N VAL A 8 -12.11 -10.30 -8.59
CA VAL A 8 -12.36 -8.91 -8.99
C VAL A 8 -13.41 -8.28 -8.08
N GLU A 9 -14.56 -8.96 -7.89
CA GLU A 9 -15.63 -8.41 -7.06
C GLU A 9 -15.24 -8.35 -5.57
N GLY A 10 -14.54 -9.37 -5.07
CA GLY A 10 -14.01 -9.36 -3.70
C GLY A 10 -13.05 -8.20 -3.44
N LEU A 11 -12.11 -7.97 -4.36
CA LEU A 11 -11.18 -6.84 -4.28
C LEU A 11 -11.92 -5.50 -4.38
N ARG A 12 -12.86 -5.37 -5.31
CA ARG A 12 -13.65 -4.15 -5.51
C ARG A 12 -14.42 -3.77 -4.24
N SER A 13 -15.10 -4.76 -3.65
CA SER A 13 -15.86 -4.58 -2.41
C SER A 13 -14.97 -4.22 -1.23
N ALA A 14 -13.81 -4.87 -1.10
CA ALA A 14 -12.92 -4.68 0.05
C ALA A 14 -12.08 -3.38 -0.04
N LEU A 15 -11.70 -2.96 -1.24
CA LEU A 15 -10.85 -1.79 -1.47
C LEU A 15 -11.67 -0.51 -1.71
N GLY A 16 -12.95 -0.64 -2.04
CA GLY A 16 -13.81 0.50 -2.37
C GLY A 16 -13.47 1.17 -3.71
N TRP A 17 -12.71 0.48 -4.56
CA TRP A 17 -12.36 0.95 -5.91
C TRP A 17 -13.47 0.66 -6.90
N SER A 18 -13.54 1.48 -7.94
CA SER A 18 -14.33 1.20 -9.13
C SER A 18 -13.70 0.08 -9.97
N THR A 19 -14.47 -0.49 -10.89
CA THR A 19 -13.95 -1.47 -11.86
C THR A 19 -12.83 -0.88 -12.73
N PHE A 20 -12.90 0.43 -13.01
CA PHE A 20 -11.88 1.16 -13.75
C PHE A 20 -10.57 1.23 -12.96
N GLU A 21 -10.62 1.72 -11.72
CA GLU A 21 -9.43 1.84 -10.85
C GLU A 21 -8.77 0.48 -10.61
N LEU A 22 -9.57 -0.57 -10.36
CA LEU A 22 -9.04 -1.93 -10.24
C LEU A 22 -8.40 -2.42 -11.54
N GLY A 23 -9.03 -2.15 -12.69
CA GLY A 23 -8.49 -2.50 -14.00
C GLY A 23 -7.13 -1.87 -14.28
N GLU A 24 -6.94 -0.61 -13.90
CA GLU A 24 -5.64 0.08 -14.03
C GLU A 24 -4.56 -0.57 -13.17
N VAL A 25 -4.87 -0.87 -11.90
CA VAL A 25 -3.88 -1.54 -11.03
C VAL A 25 -3.56 -2.94 -11.55
N VAL A 26 -4.54 -3.71 -12.01
CA VAL A 26 -4.31 -5.03 -12.61
C VAL A 26 -3.43 -4.94 -13.86
N ALA A 27 -3.61 -3.92 -14.69
CA ALA A 27 -2.78 -3.71 -15.87
C ALA A 27 -1.31 -3.42 -15.51
N LEU A 28 -1.06 -2.71 -14.41
CA LEU A 28 0.27 -2.42 -13.89
C LEU A 28 0.88 -3.60 -13.09
N TYR A 29 0.03 -4.35 -12.40
CA TYR A 29 0.42 -5.43 -11.49
C TYR A 29 -0.55 -6.62 -11.59
N PRO A 30 -0.41 -7.47 -12.64
CA PRO A 30 -1.32 -8.61 -12.84
C PRO A 30 -1.28 -9.64 -11.70
N GLN A 31 -0.20 -9.68 -10.93
CA GLN A 31 -0.06 -10.55 -9.75
C GLN A 31 -1.13 -10.26 -8.68
N LEU A 32 -1.73 -9.06 -8.68
CA LEU A 32 -2.90 -8.71 -7.87
C LEU A 32 -4.04 -9.73 -7.98
N LEU A 33 -4.21 -10.34 -9.16
CA LEU A 33 -5.24 -11.34 -9.42
C LEU A 33 -4.77 -12.77 -9.18
N LEU A 34 -3.49 -13.02 -8.96
CA LEU A 34 -2.92 -14.36 -8.80
C LEU A 34 -2.85 -14.75 -7.32
N ASP A 35 -2.47 -13.81 -6.46
CA ASP A 35 -2.40 -14.04 -5.02
C ASP A 35 -3.77 -13.90 -4.35
N PRO A 36 -4.04 -14.63 -3.25
CA PRO A 36 -5.20 -14.38 -2.41
C PRO A 36 -5.16 -12.92 -1.90
N PRO A 37 -6.24 -12.13 -2.09
CA PRO A 37 -6.30 -10.74 -1.62
C PRO A 37 -5.91 -10.56 -0.16
N GLU A 38 -6.26 -11.53 0.68
CA GLU A 38 -6.04 -11.55 2.13
C GLU A 38 -4.56 -11.66 2.50
N SER A 39 -3.70 -12.10 1.58
CA SER A 39 -2.29 -12.38 1.87
C SER A 39 -1.41 -11.14 1.92
N VAL A 40 -1.59 -10.19 0.99
CA VAL A 40 -0.73 -9.00 0.85
C VAL A 40 -1.56 -7.75 0.59
N VAL A 41 -2.48 -7.82 -0.38
CA VAL A 41 -3.21 -6.67 -0.93
C VAL A 41 -4.08 -5.99 0.13
N LEU A 42 -4.96 -6.75 0.78
CA LEU A 42 -5.84 -6.22 1.82
C LEU A 42 -5.06 -5.75 3.06
N PRO A 43 -4.05 -6.46 3.56
CA PRO A 43 -3.18 -5.94 4.62
C PRO A 43 -2.51 -4.60 4.28
N VAL A 44 -1.91 -4.46 3.10
CA VAL A 44 -1.27 -3.21 2.64
C VAL A 44 -2.31 -2.09 2.57
N PHE A 45 -3.46 -2.35 1.95
CA PHE A 45 -4.54 -1.36 1.87
C PHE A 45 -5.05 -0.93 3.25
N ARG A 46 -5.28 -1.89 4.16
CA ARG A 46 -5.74 -1.61 5.53
C ARG A 46 -4.73 -0.79 6.31
N PHE A 47 -3.43 -1.03 6.14
CA PHE A 47 -2.41 -0.19 6.76
C PHE A 47 -2.51 1.25 6.26
N LEU A 48 -2.53 1.46 4.95
CA LEU A 48 -2.58 2.80 4.36
C LEU A 48 -3.87 3.54 4.72
N ASN A 49 -5.01 2.85 4.70
CA ASN A 49 -6.30 3.44 5.02
C ASN A 49 -6.49 3.65 6.52
N ASN A 50 -6.25 2.62 7.34
CA ASN A 50 -6.58 2.70 8.77
C ASN A 50 -5.45 3.34 9.59
N SER A 51 -4.19 3.01 9.32
CA SER A 51 -3.05 3.52 10.10
C SER A 51 -2.59 4.89 9.62
N LEU A 52 -2.64 5.15 8.31
CA LEU A 52 -2.28 6.45 7.74
C LEU A 52 -3.49 7.31 7.37
N SER A 53 -4.73 6.87 7.58
CA SER A 53 -5.95 7.64 7.26
C SER A 53 -6.01 8.14 5.81
N LEU A 54 -5.46 7.36 4.87
CA LEU A 54 -5.54 7.65 3.44
C LEU A 54 -6.86 7.14 2.86
N SER A 55 -7.53 7.96 2.05
CA SER A 55 -8.73 7.54 1.33
C SER A 55 -8.44 6.42 0.33
N ALA A 56 -9.46 5.63 -0.02
CA ALA A 56 -9.34 4.56 -1.02
C ALA A 56 -8.72 5.05 -2.34
N HIS A 57 -9.08 6.25 -2.77
CA HIS A 57 -8.55 6.90 -3.98
C HIS A 57 -7.06 7.29 -3.84
N GLN A 58 -6.63 7.79 -2.67
CA GLN A 58 -5.21 8.07 -2.42
C GLN A 58 -4.38 6.79 -2.41
N VAL A 59 -4.91 5.71 -1.82
CA VAL A 59 -4.25 4.41 -1.84
C VAL A 59 -4.13 3.86 -3.26
N TRP A 60 -5.18 4.00 -4.07
CA TRP A 60 -5.15 3.66 -5.49
C TRP A 60 -4.04 4.42 -6.23
N LEU A 61 -3.99 5.75 -6.11
CA LEU A 61 -2.94 6.59 -6.72
C LEU A 61 -1.54 6.15 -6.32
N MET A 62 -1.33 5.84 -5.04
CA MET A 62 -0.04 5.35 -4.54
C MET A 62 0.37 4.00 -5.12
N ILE A 63 -0.57 3.08 -5.27
CA ILE A 63 -0.27 1.76 -5.84
C ILE A 63 0.02 1.90 -7.34
N CYS A 64 -0.71 2.76 -8.05
CA CYS A 64 -0.43 3.06 -9.45
C CYS A 64 0.94 3.72 -9.63
N SER A 65 1.35 4.62 -8.74
CA SER A 65 2.66 5.28 -8.81
C SER A 65 3.81 4.37 -8.37
N TYR A 66 3.56 3.40 -7.50
CA TYR A 66 4.55 2.45 -7.03
C TYR A 66 3.97 1.05 -6.74
N PRO A 67 3.80 0.21 -7.78
CA PRO A 67 3.19 -1.12 -7.62
C PRO A 67 3.94 -2.05 -6.65
N GLY A 68 5.26 -1.86 -6.50
CA GLY A 68 6.10 -2.58 -5.54
C GLY A 68 5.73 -2.34 -4.06
N LEU A 69 4.84 -1.40 -3.79
CA LEU A 69 4.23 -1.21 -2.47
C LEU A 69 3.45 -2.45 -2.01
N VAL A 70 2.87 -3.21 -2.94
CA VAL A 70 2.05 -4.39 -2.65
C VAL A 70 2.91 -5.65 -2.70
N SER A 71 3.78 -5.81 -1.71
CA SER A 71 4.65 -7.00 -1.54
C SER A 71 4.70 -7.47 -0.09
N LYS A 72 5.13 -8.72 0.12
CA LYS A 72 5.29 -9.29 1.47
C LYS A 72 6.38 -8.56 2.25
N GLU A 73 7.45 -8.20 1.56
CA GLU A 73 8.60 -7.47 2.10
C GLU A 73 8.15 -6.10 2.60
N THR A 74 7.42 -5.35 1.77
CA THR A 74 6.86 -4.04 2.14
C THR A 74 5.91 -4.17 3.33
N LEU A 75 5.01 -5.15 3.32
CA LEU A 75 4.08 -5.36 4.44
C LEU A 75 4.81 -5.55 5.78
N GLY A 76 5.94 -6.25 5.78
CA GLY A 76 6.78 -6.41 6.96
C GLY A 76 7.52 -5.14 7.41
N SER A 77 7.79 -4.19 6.50
CA SER A 77 8.50 -2.94 6.80
C SER A 77 7.60 -1.74 7.06
N MET A 78 6.34 -1.76 6.64
CA MET A 78 5.42 -0.61 6.71
C MET A 78 5.28 0.01 8.11
N SER A 79 4.91 -0.79 9.12
CA SER A 79 4.75 -0.28 10.49
C SER A 79 6.08 0.17 11.08
N PRO A 80 7.16 -0.64 11.06
CA PRO A 80 8.46 -0.18 11.55
C PRO A 80 8.97 1.11 10.87
N ALA A 81 8.77 1.27 9.57
CA ALA A 81 9.16 2.48 8.84
C ALA A 81 8.32 3.69 9.27
N ALA A 82 7.00 3.55 9.38
CA ALA A 82 6.12 4.61 9.85
C ALA A 82 6.45 5.02 11.31
N ASP A 83 6.69 4.05 12.19
CA ASP A 83 7.08 4.29 13.57
C ASP A 83 8.44 4.99 13.67
N MET A 84 9.39 4.61 12.82
CA MET A 84 10.69 5.28 12.72
C MET A 84 10.54 6.75 12.32
N LEU A 85 9.76 7.03 11.28
CA LEU A 85 9.53 8.39 10.78
C LEU A 85 8.81 9.26 11.83
N THR A 86 7.81 8.73 12.54
CA THR A 86 7.08 9.49 13.56
C THR A 86 7.88 9.69 14.84
N SER A 87 8.47 8.62 15.39
CA SER A 87 9.12 8.67 16.71
C SER A 87 10.52 9.28 16.71
N ARG A 88 11.31 9.07 15.65
CA ARG A 88 12.70 9.58 15.59
C ARG A 88 12.80 10.94 14.92
N LEU A 89 11.99 11.20 13.90
CA LEU A 89 12.02 12.46 13.17
C LEU A 89 10.94 13.46 13.63
N ASN A 90 10.12 13.08 14.63
CA ASN A 90 9.03 13.90 15.17
C ASN A 90 8.06 14.40 14.09
N ILE A 91 7.81 13.54 13.10
CA ILE A 91 6.90 13.81 11.97
C ILE A 91 5.47 13.58 12.45
N SER A 92 4.60 14.58 12.28
CA SER A 92 3.17 14.45 12.58
C SER A 92 2.46 13.55 11.56
N THR A 93 1.30 12.98 11.91
CA THR A 93 0.52 12.14 11.00
C THR A 93 0.25 12.79 9.63
N PRO A 94 -0.15 14.07 9.52
CA PRO A 94 -0.35 14.70 8.20
C PRO A 94 0.94 14.84 7.39
N GLN A 95 2.07 15.07 8.05
CA GLN A 95 3.37 15.12 7.37
C GLN A 95 3.79 13.71 6.93
N LEU A 96 3.54 12.67 7.73
CA LEU A 96 3.79 11.28 7.35
C LEU A 96 2.94 10.89 6.13
N GLN A 97 1.64 11.22 6.13
CA GLN A 97 0.77 11.01 4.97
C GLN A 97 1.37 11.64 3.71
N LYS A 98 1.80 12.91 3.79
CA LYS A 98 2.43 13.60 2.68
C LYS A 98 3.71 12.88 2.21
N VAL A 99 4.61 12.54 3.13
CA VAL A 99 5.87 11.86 2.80
C VAL A 99 5.61 10.51 2.13
N VAL A 100 4.64 9.74 2.62
CA VAL A 100 4.29 8.43 2.07
C VAL A 100 3.63 8.55 0.69
N MET A 101 2.78 9.56 0.48
CA MET A 101 2.17 9.81 -0.84
C MET A 101 3.21 10.28 -1.86
N ASP A 102 4.12 11.16 -1.47
CA ASP A 102 5.16 11.70 -2.35
C ASP A 102 6.28 10.68 -2.59
N PHE A 103 6.58 9.82 -1.60
CA PHE A 103 7.66 8.84 -1.64
C PHE A 103 7.25 7.47 -1.07
N PRO A 104 6.38 6.69 -1.74
CA PRO A 104 5.87 5.41 -1.22
C PRO A 104 6.94 4.40 -0.82
N ARG A 105 8.12 4.45 -1.47
CA ARG A 105 9.27 3.59 -1.19
C ARG A 105 9.76 3.69 0.26
N VAL A 106 9.52 4.79 0.99
CA VAL A 106 9.92 4.90 2.40
C VAL A 106 9.30 3.77 3.25
N LEU A 107 8.08 3.34 2.93
CA LEU A 107 7.43 2.23 3.65
C LEU A 107 8.01 0.85 3.30
N CYS A 108 8.82 0.77 2.25
CA CYS A 108 9.43 -0.47 1.76
C CYS A 108 10.85 -0.68 2.31
N GLN A 109 11.32 0.21 3.18
CA GLN A 109 12.67 0.16 3.74
C GLN A 109 12.61 -0.23 5.23
N PRO A 110 13.54 -1.08 5.70
CA PRO A 110 13.65 -1.33 7.12
C PRO A 110 14.12 -0.06 7.85
N PRO A 111 13.81 0.11 9.15
CA PRO A 111 14.23 1.28 9.94
C PRO A 111 15.73 1.59 9.86
N ALA A 112 16.57 0.56 9.76
CA ALA A 112 18.02 0.72 9.63
C ALA A 112 18.44 1.52 8.39
N ALA A 113 17.71 1.39 7.28
CA ALA A 113 18.04 2.07 6.02
C ALA A 113 17.91 3.60 6.10
N PHE A 114 17.23 4.14 7.12
CA PHE A 114 17.13 5.58 7.36
C PHE A 114 18.30 6.14 8.18
N LEU A 115 19.07 5.27 8.84
CA LEU A 115 20.13 5.64 9.77
C LEU A 115 21.54 5.44 9.18
N GLU A 116 21.67 4.55 8.20
CA GLU A 116 22.95 4.34 7.53
C GLU A 116 23.26 5.52 6.59
N PRO A 117 24.50 6.06 6.62
CA PRO A 117 24.92 7.04 5.63
C PRO A 117 24.88 6.42 4.23
N ALA A 118 24.38 7.19 3.26
CA ALA A 118 24.28 6.82 1.85
C ALA A 118 25.64 6.67 1.16
#